data_AF-A0A973LUA7-F1
#
_entry.id   AF-A0A973LUA7-F1
#
_cell.length_a   1.000
_cell.length_b   1.000
_cell.length_c   1.000
_cell.angle_alpha   90.00
_cell.angle_beta   90.00
_cell.angle_gamma   90.00
#
_symmetry.space_group_name_H-M   'P 1'
#
loop_
_entity.id
_entity.type
_entity.pdbx_description
1 polymer ?
#
loop_
_entity_poly.entity_id
_entity_poly.type
_entity_poly.pdbx_seq_one_letter_code
_entity_poly.pdbx_strand_id
1 'polypeptide(L)'
;MNAWEDLVKLVEAGDVQGTARLVSALGPAGRQAVAGELPRYLAALDTGLDGPRRRLGPLLVAGAGCVSGAAGVAAWLFRREFDGMNGFAGSLLVLLRQRPLDWQADVARRLARRMRLPLPRHWSVVAGLVRESGVEPPDDDAFKVGWLRGLGPVMAVRDPFFRAYAPHIFEFDGLGEVLPWQTPNIARLVEGGLLDRDAVLDGIVGRLLRDGPAALDALADLHDLLDPDLGETSARAADYVRLLPASPTRVAVMALAGLRRLEVAGRLADESFAEAVAATAFRLEKKVLAETMTWADEAARRRPGRAGAALCGLAPIFAHD
;
A
#
# COMPACT_ATOMS: atom_id res chain seq x y z
N MET A 1 34.53 30.83 15.53
CA MET A 1 33.92 30.13 14.38
C MET A 1 32.43 30.22 14.54
N ASN A 2 31.73 30.93 13.66
CA ASN A 2 30.28 31.08 13.74
C ASN A 2 29.63 29.88 13.04
N ALA A 3 29.07 28.96 13.82
CA ALA A 3 28.43 27.74 13.29
C ALA A 3 27.37 28.04 12.21
N TRP A 4 26.73 29.21 12.29
CA TRP A 4 25.78 29.68 11.29
C TRP A 4 26.44 30.04 9.96
N GLU A 5 27.55 30.79 9.98
CA GLU A 5 28.25 31.21 8.75
C GLU A 5 28.81 30.01 7.98
N ASP A 6 29.35 29.02 8.70
CA ASP A 6 29.87 27.81 8.06
C ASP A 6 28.76 26.94 7.48
N LEU A 7 27.58 26.88 8.14
CA LEU A 7 26.40 26.26 7.57
C LEU A 7 25.95 26.96 6.29
N VAL A 8 25.89 28.30 6.28
CA VAL A 8 25.46 29.06 5.09
C VAL A 8 26.37 28.77 3.89
N LYS A 9 27.69 28.65 4.08
CA LYS A 9 28.61 28.26 3.00
C LYS A 9 28.26 26.90 2.40
N LEU A 10 27.95 25.92 3.25
CA LEU A 10 27.55 24.57 2.82
C LEU A 10 26.18 24.57 2.12
N VAL A 11 25.24 25.37 2.62
CA VAL A 11 23.92 25.55 2.01
C VAL A 11 24.04 26.17 0.61
N GLU A 12 24.84 27.22 0.46
CA GLU A 12 25.08 27.87 -0.84
C GLU A 12 25.73 26.92 -1.85
N ALA A 13 26.66 26.07 -1.39
CA ALA A 13 27.29 25.02 -2.17
C ALA A 13 26.38 23.82 -2.46
N GLY A 14 25.23 23.69 -1.79
CA GLY A 14 24.36 22.51 -1.88
C GLY A 14 24.95 21.25 -1.22
N ASP A 15 25.94 21.40 -0.34
CA ASP A 15 26.67 20.27 0.25
C ASP A 15 25.91 19.66 1.45
N VAL A 16 25.11 18.65 1.15
CA VAL A 16 24.33 17.90 2.14
C VAL A 16 25.22 17.09 3.09
N GLN A 17 26.29 16.49 2.59
CA GLN A 17 27.15 15.62 3.40
C GLN A 17 28.06 16.44 4.31
N GLY A 18 28.59 17.56 3.82
CA GLY A 18 29.25 18.56 4.64
C GLY A 18 28.33 19.10 5.73
N THR A 19 27.07 19.39 5.39
CA THR A 19 26.08 19.88 6.37
C THR A 19 25.80 18.85 7.47
N ALA A 20 25.58 17.58 7.11
CA ALA A 20 25.38 16.52 8.09
C ALA A 20 26.60 16.35 9.03
N ARG A 21 27.83 16.42 8.48
CA ARG A 21 29.07 16.35 9.26
C ARG A 21 29.21 17.54 10.21
N LEU A 22 29.00 18.76 9.73
CA LEU A 22 29.04 19.98 10.55
C LEU A 22 28.05 19.87 11.72
N VAL A 23 26.79 19.56 11.43
CA VAL A 23 25.73 19.51 12.43
C VAL A 23 25.95 18.40 13.47
N SER A 24 26.52 17.26 13.05
CA SER A 24 26.91 16.19 13.98
C SER A 24 28.01 16.62 14.95
N ALA A 25 28.92 17.49 14.52
CA ALA A 25 30.02 17.99 15.35
C ALA A 25 29.62 19.15 16.27
N LEU A 26 28.48 19.80 16.04
CA LEU A 26 28.03 20.92 16.87
C LEU A 26 27.59 20.46 18.27
N GLY A 27 28.04 21.16 19.30
CA GLY A 27 27.51 21.02 20.66
C GLY A 27 26.08 21.59 20.80
N PRO A 28 25.42 21.42 21.97
CA PRO A 28 24.05 21.87 22.20
C PRO A 28 23.81 23.36 21.90
N ALA A 29 24.71 24.24 22.33
CA ALA A 29 24.61 25.68 22.10
C ALA A 29 24.73 26.04 20.61
N GLY A 30 25.64 25.39 19.87
CA GLY A 30 25.79 25.59 18.43
C GLY A 30 24.56 25.14 17.65
N ARG A 31 23.98 23.99 18.01
CA ARG A 31 22.72 23.50 17.42
C ARG A 31 21.56 24.44 17.67
N GLN A 32 21.45 24.98 18.89
CA GLN A 32 20.40 25.96 19.24
C GLN A 32 20.54 27.26 18.45
N ALA A 33 21.77 27.78 18.31
CA ALA A 33 22.03 28.99 17.52
C ALA A 33 21.62 28.79 16.05
N VAL A 34 22.02 27.67 15.44
CA VAL A 34 21.61 27.33 14.07
C VAL A 34 20.10 27.16 13.96
N ALA A 35 19.46 26.45 14.90
CA ALA A 35 18.01 26.21 14.89
C ALA A 35 17.19 27.52 14.94
N GLY A 36 17.69 28.55 15.63
CA GLY A 36 17.05 29.86 15.70
C GLY A 36 17.04 30.62 14.37
N GLU A 37 18.10 30.48 13.56
CA GLU A 37 18.27 31.23 12.31
C GLU A 37 17.65 30.54 11.09
N LEU A 38 17.55 29.20 11.13
CA LEU A 38 17.06 28.36 10.03
C LEU A 38 15.69 28.79 9.46
N PRO A 39 14.63 29.02 10.26
CA PRO A 39 13.33 29.41 9.71
C PRO A 39 13.36 30.73 8.95
N ARG A 40 14.12 31.71 9.47
CA ARG A 40 14.27 33.04 8.87
C ARG A 40 15.01 32.97 7.54
N TYR A 41 16.11 32.22 7.49
CA TYR A 41 16.88 32.05 6.25
C TYR A 41 16.06 31.32 5.19
N LEU A 42 15.36 30.25 5.55
CA LEU A 42 14.49 29.52 4.62
C LEU A 42 13.37 30.41 4.07
N ALA A 43 12.76 31.27 4.89
CA ALA A 43 11.72 32.20 4.44
C ALA A 43 12.25 33.31 3.52
N ALA A 44 13.54 33.68 3.64
CA ALA A 44 14.18 34.70 2.81
C ALA A 44 14.70 34.17 1.47
N LEU A 45 14.71 32.84 1.25
CA LEU A 45 15.08 32.27 -0.04
C LEU A 45 13.98 32.52 -1.07
N ASP A 46 14.34 33.14 -2.18
CA ASP A 46 13.46 33.21 -3.35
C ASP A 46 13.32 31.80 -3.96
N THR A 47 12.11 31.24 -3.87
CA THR A 47 11.82 29.85 -4.28
C THR A 47 11.45 29.70 -5.76
N GLY A 48 11.83 30.65 -6.63
CA GLY A 48 11.56 30.64 -8.07
C GLY A 48 12.06 29.39 -8.83
N LEU A 49 11.55 29.18 -10.05
CA LEU A 49 11.49 27.87 -10.73
C LEU A 49 12.83 27.14 -11.00
N ASP A 50 13.99 27.81 -11.05
CA ASP A 50 15.27 27.16 -11.41
C ASP A 50 16.46 27.37 -10.44
N GLY A 51 16.32 28.20 -9.40
CA GLY A 51 17.46 28.63 -8.54
C GLY A 51 17.70 27.94 -7.18
N PRO A 52 16.68 27.49 -6.40
CA PRO A 52 16.82 27.22 -4.96
C PRO A 52 16.88 25.74 -4.55
N ARG A 53 16.57 24.77 -5.42
CA ARG A 53 16.50 23.35 -5.02
C ARG A 53 17.79 22.79 -4.40
N ARG A 54 18.96 23.25 -4.88
CA ARG A 54 20.26 22.81 -4.35
C ARG A 54 20.46 23.19 -2.88
N ARG A 55 19.90 24.33 -2.44
CA ARG A 55 20.05 24.86 -1.07
C ARG A 55 19.10 24.18 -0.08
N LEU A 56 17.98 23.63 -0.56
CA LEU A 56 16.94 23.04 0.29
C LEU A 56 17.40 21.73 0.96
N GLY A 57 18.22 20.91 0.28
CA GLY A 57 18.75 19.66 0.84
C GLY A 57 19.57 19.89 2.12
N PRO A 58 20.60 20.74 2.09
CA PRO A 58 21.35 21.15 3.28
C PRO A 58 20.46 21.72 4.39
N LEU A 59 19.50 22.60 4.07
CA LEU A 59 18.59 23.18 5.07
C LEU A 59 17.67 22.13 5.72
N LEU A 60 17.16 21.18 4.94
CA LEU A 60 16.37 20.06 5.44
C LEU A 60 17.17 19.26 6.49
N VAL A 61 18.40 18.88 6.14
CA VAL A 61 19.33 18.13 7.01
C VAL A 61 19.74 18.94 8.23
N ALA A 62 20.02 20.23 8.06
CA ALA A 62 20.40 21.12 9.15
C ALA A 62 19.30 21.23 10.22
N GLY A 63 18.05 21.45 9.82
CA GLY A 63 16.96 21.52 10.80
C GLY A 63 16.69 20.17 11.48
N ALA A 64 16.83 19.05 10.78
CA ALA A 64 16.71 17.73 11.40
C ALA A 64 17.75 17.48 12.50
N GLY A 65 18.98 17.94 12.32
CA GLY A 65 20.05 17.74 13.30
C GLY A 65 20.16 18.84 14.36
N CYS A 66 19.69 20.06 14.09
CA CYS A 66 19.80 21.19 15.02
C CYS A 66 18.55 21.43 15.88
N VAL A 67 17.35 21.13 15.39
CA VAL A 67 16.12 21.28 16.18
C VAL A 67 16.08 20.22 17.28
N SER A 68 15.88 20.65 18.52
CA SER A 68 15.98 19.79 19.71
C SER A 68 14.73 18.97 19.98
N GLY A 69 13.54 19.55 19.81
CA GLY A 69 12.28 18.89 20.12
C GLY A 69 11.76 18.02 18.97
N ALA A 70 11.25 16.82 19.31
CA ALA A 70 10.69 15.89 18.32
C ALA A 70 9.54 16.50 17.50
N ALA A 71 8.68 17.29 18.15
CA ALA A 71 7.61 18.06 17.48
C ALA A 71 8.17 19.09 16.49
N GLY A 72 9.25 19.77 16.87
CA GLY A 72 9.92 20.76 16.01
C GLY A 72 10.57 20.12 14.80
N VAL A 73 11.25 18.97 14.96
CA VAL A 73 11.82 18.20 13.84
C VAL A 73 10.71 17.75 12.88
N ALA A 74 9.60 17.22 13.41
CA ALA A 74 8.48 16.82 12.58
C ALA A 74 7.85 18.00 11.82
N ALA A 75 7.73 19.17 12.48
CA ALA A 75 7.26 20.39 11.82
C ALA A 75 8.21 20.87 10.73
N TRP A 76 9.52 20.82 10.97
CA TRP A 76 10.54 21.22 10.03
C TRP A 76 10.54 20.34 8.77
N LEU A 77 10.57 19.02 8.94
CA LEU A 77 10.65 18.07 7.82
C LEU A 77 9.44 18.11 6.88
N PHE A 78 8.28 18.52 7.39
CA PHE A 78 7.02 18.63 6.63
C PHE A 78 6.68 20.07 6.22
N ARG A 79 7.64 20.99 6.25
CA ARG A 79 7.47 22.30 5.64
C ARG A 79 7.23 22.19 4.13
N ARG A 80 6.36 23.06 3.61
CA ARG A 80 5.94 23.09 2.19
C ARG A 80 7.12 23.34 1.24
N GLU A 81 8.10 24.11 1.68
CA GLU A 81 9.32 24.39 0.92
C GLU A 81 10.13 23.12 0.61
N PHE A 82 9.94 22.04 1.40
CA PHE A 82 10.60 20.76 1.17
C PHE A 82 9.71 19.74 0.43
N ASP A 83 8.57 20.15 -0.10
CA ASP A 83 7.71 19.26 -0.88
C ASP A 83 8.44 18.78 -2.14
N GLY A 84 8.36 17.48 -2.41
CA GLY A 84 9.11 16.83 -3.50
C GLY A 84 10.60 16.58 -3.20
N MET A 85 11.13 17.01 -2.06
CA MET A 85 12.51 16.69 -1.65
C MET A 85 12.59 15.24 -1.17
N ASN A 86 13.28 14.41 -1.95
CA ASN A 86 13.49 12.98 -1.70
C ASN A 86 15.00 12.65 -1.68
N GLY A 87 15.37 11.45 -1.22
CA GLY A 87 16.76 10.96 -1.29
C GLY A 87 17.66 11.35 -0.12
N PHE A 88 17.14 12.04 0.91
CA PHE A 88 17.93 12.47 2.08
C PHE A 88 17.83 11.52 3.29
N ALA A 89 17.13 10.39 3.15
CA ALA A 89 16.83 9.50 4.27
C ALA A 89 18.10 9.02 5.01
N GLY A 90 19.17 8.70 4.29
CA GLY A 90 20.45 8.29 4.88
C GLY A 90 21.06 9.38 5.77
N SER A 91 21.18 10.61 5.25
CA SER A 91 21.73 11.75 6.01
C SER A 91 20.84 12.13 7.20
N LEU A 92 19.52 12.07 7.05
CA LEU A 92 18.58 12.31 8.14
C LEU A 92 18.73 11.25 9.23
N LEU A 93 18.78 9.96 8.88
CA LEU A 93 18.96 8.87 9.84
C LEU A 93 20.28 8.99 10.61
N VAL A 94 21.39 9.33 9.95
CA VAL A 94 22.69 9.54 10.62
C VAL A 94 22.59 10.57 11.76
N LEU A 95 21.82 11.64 11.55
CA LEU A 95 21.64 12.70 12.56
C LEU A 95 20.67 12.29 13.67
N LEU A 96 19.52 11.72 13.28
CA LEU A 96 18.46 11.37 14.23
C LEU A 96 18.89 10.23 15.17
N ARG A 97 19.72 9.31 14.68
CA ARG A 97 20.30 8.19 15.47
C ARG A 97 21.22 8.62 16.61
N GLN A 98 21.75 9.84 16.57
CA GLN A 98 22.61 10.37 17.63
C GLN A 98 21.81 10.82 18.87
N ARG A 99 20.48 10.74 18.82
CA ARG A 99 19.58 11.16 19.91
C ARG A 99 19.18 9.97 20.78
N PRO A 100 18.72 10.20 22.02
CA PRO A 100 18.16 9.15 22.88
C PRO A 100 17.02 8.37 22.20
N LEU A 101 16.86 7.08 22.52
CA LEU A 101 15.90 6.19 21.85
C LEU A 101 14.42 6.60 22.06
N ASP A 102 14.09 7.11 23.24
CA ASP A 102 12.75 7.63 23.57
C ASP A 102 12.39 8.85 22.69
N TRP A 103 13.37 9.72 22.43
CA TRP A 103 13.24 10.84 21.52
C TRP A 103 13.07 10.36 20.07
N GLN A 104 13.87 9.38 19.64
CA GLN A 104 13.76 8.81 18.29
C GLN A 104 12.37 8.20 18.05
N ALA A 105 11.84 7.48 19.04
CA ALA A 105 10.50 6.93 19.02
C ALA A 105 9.42 8.03 18.93
N ASP A 106 9.56 9.15 19.64
CA ASP A 106 8.62 10.27 19.53
C ASP A 106 8.67 10.95 18.15
N VAL A 107 9.86 11.13 17.57
CA VAL A 107 10.00 11.62 16.19
C VAL A 107 9.34 10.66 15.22
N ALA A 108 9.61 9.35 15.31
CA ALA A 108 9.02 8.36 14.42
C ALA A 108 7.48 8.41 14.46
N ARG A 109 6.88 8.41 15.65
CA ARG A 109 5.42 8.52 15.83
C ARG A 109 4.85 9.80 15.23
N ARG A 110 5.52 10.94 15.42
CA ARG A 110 5.05 12.24 14.90
C ARG A 110 5.18 12.35 13.38
N LEU A 111 6.27 11.83 12.82
CA LEU A 111 6.46 11.79 11.38
C LEU A 111 5.43 10.87 10.74
N ALA A 112 5.18 9.69 11.33
CA ALA A 112 4.20 8.73 10.83
C ALA A 112 2.80 9.35 10.67
N ARG A 113 2.30 10.00 11.72
CA ARG A 113 1.00 10.69 11.73
C ARG A 113 0.86 11.83 10.71
N ARG A 114 1.98 12.35 10.20
CA ARG A 114 2.00 13.44 9.19
C ARG A 114 2.12 12.92 7.77
N MET A 115 2.44 11.64 7.57
CA MET A 115 2.50 11.06 6.22
C MET A 115 1.11 11.03 5.60
N ARG A 116 1.07 11.22 4.28
CA ARG A 116 -0.17 11.22 3.50
C ARG A 116 0.02 10.37 2.26
N LEU A 117 -1.06 9.76 1.81
CA LEU A 117 -1.15 9.09 0.51
C LEU A 117 -1.21 10.15 -0.62
N PRO A 118 -0.82 9.80 -1.86
CA PRO A 118 -0.33 8.48 -2.30
C PRO A 118 1.17 8.25 -2.03
N LEU A 119 1.92 9.28 -1.63
CA LEU A 119 3.37 9.21 -1.44
C LEU A 119 3.75 9.54 0.02
N PRO A 120 4.02 8.52 0.86
CA PRO A 120 4.37 8.73 2.25
C PRO A 120 5.78 9.33 2.37
N ARG A 121 5.84 10.67 2.40
CA ARG A 121 7.10 11.42 2.57
C ARG A 121 7.82 10.98 3.83
N HIS A 122 9.15 10.90 3.73
CA HIS A 122 10.04 10.50 4.82
C HIS A 122 9.82 9.07 5.35
N TRP A 123 9.07 8.22 4.65
CA TRP A 123 8.80 6.85 5.10
C TRP A 123 10.07 6.08 5.48
N SER A 124 11.12 6.12 4.65
CA SER A 124 12.39 5.43 4.94
C SER A 124 13.07 5.92 6.23
N VAL A 125 12.88 7.19 6.60
CA VAL A 125 13.39 7.74 7.87
C VAL A 125 12.58 7.17 9.03
N VAL A 126 11.26 7.20 8.95
CA VAL A 126 10.38 6.64 9.99
C VAL A 126 10.65 5.15 10.17
N ALA A 127 10.68 4.40 9.07
CA ALA A 127 10.96 2.97 9.07
C ALA A 127 12.34 2.67 9.68
N GLY A 128 13.38 3.46 9.37
CA GLY A 128 14.69 3.30 9.99
C GLY A 128 14.69 3.51 11.51
N LEU A 129 14.00 4.55 11.99
CA LEU A 129 13.90 4.85 13.42
C LEU A 129 13.08 3.79 14.17
N VAL A 130 11.97 3.31 13.60
CA VAL A 130 11.15 2.26 14.23
C VAL A 130 11.93 0.96 14.35
N ARG A 131 12.66 0.55 13.30
CA ARG A 131 13.49 -0.67 13.33
C ARG A 131 14.54 -0.66 14.45
N GLU A 132 15.09 0.51 14.78
CA GLU A 132 16.16 0.64 15.78
C GLU A 132 15.67 0.90 17.19
N SER A 133 14.59 1.66 17.33
CA SER A 133 13.97 1.91 18.64
C SER A 133 13.15 0.72 19.15
N GLY A 134 12.83 -0.25 18.28
CA GLY A 134 12.08 -1.45 18.62
C GLY A 134 10.64 -1.17 19.07
N VAL A 135 10.13 0.03 18.79
CA VAL A 135 8.75 0.40 19.09
C VAL A 135 7.79 -0.29 18.14
N GLU A 136 6.54 -0.44 18.59
CA GLU A 136 5.48 -1.01 17.76
C GLU A 136 5.40 -0.27 16.41
N PRO A 137 5.36 -1.01 15.29
CA PRO A 137 5.22 -0.41 13.97
C PRO A 137 3.97 0.50 13.88
N PRO A 138 4.07 1.70 13.29
CA PRO A 138 2.92 2.60 13.17
C PRO A 138 1.73 1.98 12.44
N ASP A 139 0.52 2.10 12.97
CA ASP A 139 -0.67 1.52 12.36
C ASP A 139 -1.27 2.38 11.23
N ASP A 140 -0.71 3.57 10.97
CA ASP A 140 -1.17 4.49 9.93
C ASP A 140 -1.09 3.86 8.53
N ASP A 141 -2.16 3.97 7.73
CA ASP A 141 -2.23 3.40 6.38
C ASP A 141 -1.14 3.90 5.43
N ALA A 142 -0.75 5.17 5.55
CA ALA A 142 0.36 5.72 4.78
C ALA A 142 1.69 5.02 5.09
N PHE A 143 1.88 4.54 6.34
CA PHE A 143 3.05 3.76 6.70
C PHE A 143 2.98 2.33 6.13
N LYS A 144 1.82 1.67 6.20
CA LYS A 144 1.60 0.35 5.60
C LYS A 144 1.79 0.36 4.07
N VAL A 145 1.32 1.41 3.40
CA VAL A 145 1.56 1.63 1.96
C VAL A 145 3.05 1.75 1.63
N GLY A 146 3.80 2.51 2.43
CA GLY A 146 5.25 2.62 2.24
C GLY A 146 5.99 1.30 2.49
N TRP A 147 5.53 0.52 3.48
CA TRP A 147 6.03 -0.83 3.75
C TRP A 147 5.79 -1.77 2.56
N LEU A 148 4.54 -1.86 2.11
CA LEU A 148 4.17 -2.74 0.99
C LEU A 148 4.90 -2.36 -0.30
N ARG A 149 5.16 -1.07 -0.55
CA ARG A 149 5.97 -0.62 -1.70
C ARG A 149 7.39 -1.16 -1.70
N GLY A 150 8.01 -1.26 -0.53
CA GLY A 150 9.38 -1.77 -0.36
C GLY A 150 9.44 -3.29 -0.14
N LEU A 151 8.27 -3.95 -0.05
CA LEU A 151 8.19 -5.37 0.23
C LEU A 151 8.61 -6.18 -1.00
N GLY A 152 9.39 -7.22 -0.75
CA GLY A 152 9.78 -8.23 -1.73
C GLY A 152 10.42 -9.42 -1.02
N PRO A 153 10.64 -10.57 -1.70
CA PRO A 153 11.05 -11.82 -1.05
C PRO A 153 12.29 -11.70 -0.16
N VAL A 154 13.31 -10.97 -0.62
CA VAL A 154 14.55 -10.75 0.15
C VAL A 154 14.32 -9.86 1.38
N MET A 155 13.45 -8.85 1.25
CA MET A 155 13.17 -7.91 2.34
C MET A 155 12.29 -8.56 3.40
N ALA A 156 11.26 -9.32 3.00
CA ALA A 156 10.28 -9.94 3.89
C ALA A 156 10.93 -10.79 5.01
N VAL A 157 11.97 -11.57 4.68
CA VAL A 157 12.69 -12.42 5.66
C VAL A 157 13.38 -11.60 6.76
N ARG A 158 13.78 -10.37 6.45
CA ARG A 158 14.58 -9.52 7.35
C ARG A 158 13.77 -8.38 7.97
N ASP A 159 12.55 -8.17 7.52
CA ASP A 159 11.78 -6.97 7.87
C ASP A 159 10.97 -7.21 9.16
N PRO A 160 11.27 -6.50 10.26
CA PRO A 160 10.54 -6.68 11.52
C PRO A 160 9.06 -6.30 11.39
N PHE A 161 8.69 -5.50 10.39
CA PHE A 161 7.31 -5.12 10.11
C PHE A 161 6.50 -6.26 9.50
N PHE A 162 7.16 -7.25 8.90
CA PHE A 162 6.48 -8.34 8.19
C PHE A 162 5.52 -9.08 9.12
N ARG A 163 5.96 -9.42 10.34
CA ARG A 163 5.13 -10.12 11.32
C ARG A 163 3.89 -9.31 11.72
N ALA A 164 4.01 -7.98 11.81
CA ALA A 164 2.91 -7.11 12.23
C ALA A 164 1.87 -6.91 11.11
N TYR A 165 2.32 -6.75 9.86
CA TYR A 165 1.42 -6.37 8.76
C TYR A 165 1.04 -7.49 7.81
N ALA A 166 1.82 -8.58 7.71
CA ALA A 166 1.52 -9.69 6.80
C ALA A 166 0.11 -10.29 6.99
N PRO A 167 -0.39 -10.50 8.22
CA PRO A 167 -1.76 -11.01 8.43
C PRO A 167 -2.85 -10.06 7.91
N HIS A 168 -2.54 -8.78 7.76
CA HIS A 168 -3.46 -7.70 7.42
C HIS A 168 -3.04 -6.98 6.12
N ILE A 169 -2.34 -7.67 5.22
CA ILE A 169 -1.69 -7.09 4.03
C ILE A 169 -2.68 -6.46 3.02
N PHE A 170 -3.97 -6.76 3.15
CA PHE A 170 -5.04 -6.17 2.35
C PHE A 170 -6.00 -5.28 3.16
N GLU A 171 -5.71 -5.03 4.44
CA GLU A 171 -6.63 -4.37 5.38
C GLU A 171 -6.16 -2.95 5.75
N PHE A 172 -5.96 -2.09 4.74
CA PHE A 172 -5.65 -0.67 4.92
C PHE A 172 -6.04 0.14 3.68
N ASP A 173 -6.22 1.45 3.85
CA ASP A 173 -6.53 2.34 2.72
C ASP A 173 -5.28 2.66 1.88
N GLY A 174 -5.49 2.93 0.59
CA GLY A 174 -4.40 3.20 -0.34
C GLY A 174 -3.75 1.95 -0.94
N LEU A 175 -4.33 0.76 -0.74
CA LEU A 175 -3.87 -0.48 -1.37
C LEU A 175 -3.80 -0.37 -2.90
N GLY A 176 -4.77 0.32 -3.52
CA GLY A 176 -4.80 0.58 -4.97
C GLY A 176 -3.59 1.36 -5.50
N GLU A 177 -2.91 2.13 -4.64
CA GLU A 177 -1.70 2.91 -4.97
C GLU A 177 -0.41 2.07 -4.98
N VAL A 178 -0.51 0.75 -4.76
CA VAL A 178 0.64 -0.14 -4.59
C VAL A 178 0.42 -1.51 -5.22
N LEU A 179 -0.77 -2.06 -5.07
CA LEU A 179 -1.07 -3.43 -5.41
C LEU A 179 -0.77 -3.81 -6.88
N PRO A 180 -1.10 -2.99 -7.90
CA PRO A 180 -0.89 -3.38 -9.30
C PRO A 180 0.53 -3.84 -9.65
N TRP A 181 1.57 -3.26 -9.05
CA TRP A 181 2.96 -3.70 -9.26
C TRP A 181 3.51 -4.60 -8.16
N GLN A 182 2.79 -4.73 -7.03
CA GLN A 182 3.18 -5.63 -5.94
C GLN A 182 2.61 -7.04 -6.10
N THR A 183 1.59 -7.23 -6.93
CA THR A 183 1.00 -8.55 -7.24
C THR A 183 2.06 -9.64 -7.50
N PRO A 184 3.09 -9.44 -8.36
CA PRO A 184 4.13 -10.46 -8.58
C PRO A 184 4.96 -10.78 -7.33
N ASN A 185 5.24 -9.79 -6.47
CA ASN A 185 6.01 -10.03 -5.25
C ASN A 185 5.17 -10.76 -4.21
N ILE A 186 3.89 -10.43 -4.07
CA ILE A 186 2.98 -11.13 -3.17
C ILE A 186 2.84 -12.60 -3.59
N ALA A 187 2.68 -12.88 -4.88
CA ALA A 187 2.67 -14.26 -5.39
C ALA A 187 3.96 -15.02 -5.05
N ARG A 188 5.13 -14.41 -5.26
CA ARG A 188 6.43 -15.00 -4.88
C ARG A 188 6.59 -15.22 -3.38
N LEU A 189 5.98 -14.39 -2.54
CA LEU A 189 5.98 -14.56 -1.09
C LEU A 189 5.10 -15.76 -0.68
N VAL A 190 3.97 -15.97 -1.35
CA VAL A 190 3.13 -17.16 -1.15
C VAL A 190 3.86 -18.42 -1.62
N GLU A 191 4.44 -18.42 -2.82
CA GLU A 191 5.26 -19.52 -3.35
C GLU A 191 6.45 -19.86 -2.44
N GLY A 192 7.07 -18.83 -1.86
CA GLY A 192 8.17 -18.97 -0.91
C GLY A 192 7.75 -19.37 0.50
N GLY A 193 6.45 -19.56 0.76
CA GLY A 193 5.90 -19.94 2.08
C GLY A 193 6.02 -18.86 3.16
N LEU A 194 6.29 -17.61 2.78
CA LEU A 194 6.36 -16.47 3.70
C LEU A 194 4.99 -15.88 4.00
N LEU A 195 4.06 -16.00 3.05
CA LEU A 195 2.65 -15.73 3.26
C LEU A 195 1.86 -17.03 3.18
N ASP A 196 0.94 -17.23 4.12
CA ASP A 196 0.04 -18.38 4.09
C ASP A 196 -0.93 -18.26 2.91
N ARG A 197 -0.99 -19.31 2.09
CA ARG A 197 -1.72 -19.29 0.82
C ARG A 197 -3.22 -19.13 1.03
N ASP A 198 -3.80 -19.87 1.98
CA ASP A 198 -5.22 -19.79 2.28
C ASP A 198 -5.60 -18.43 2.87
N ALA A 199 -4.80 -17.91 3.81
CA ALA A 199 -5.01 -16.59 4.39
C ALA A 199 -4.93 -15.47 3.33
N VAL A 200 -4.03 -15.60 2.34
CA VAL A 200 -3.95 -14.64 1.22
C VAL A 200 -5.18 -14.73 0.33
N LEU A 201 -5.63 -15.92 -0.04
CA LEU A 201 -6.83 -16.10 -0.85
C LEU A 201 -8.09 -15.59 -0.13
N ASP A 202 -8.22 -15.86 1.17
CA ASP A 202 -9.29 -15.32 2.02
C ASP A 202 -9.23 -13.80 2.10
N GLY A 203 -8.03 -13.25 2.28
CA GLY A 203 -7.81 -11.80 2.33
C GLY A 203 -8.18 -11.12 1.01
N ILE A 204 -7.85 -11.72 -0.14
CA ILE A 204 -8.23 -11.22 -1.46
C ILE A 204 -9.75 -11.20 -1.62
N VAL A 205 -10.40 -12.35 -1.42
CA VAL A 205 -11.86 -12.49 -1.63
C VAL A 205 -12.63 -11.65 -0.62
N GLY A 206 -12.23 -11.66 0.64
CA GLY A 206 -12.82 -10.86 1.71
C GLY A 206 -12.70 -9.35 1.43
N ARG A 207 -11.56 -8.90 0.88
CA ARG A 207 -11.38 -7.50 0.50
C ARG A 207 -12.24 -7.12 -0.70
N LEU A 208 -12.31 -7.97 -1.73
CA LEU A 208 -13.17 -7.76 -2.90
C LEU A 208 -14.65 -7.63 -2.50
N LEU A 209 -15.13 -8.50 -1.59
CA LEU A 209 -16.50 -8.43 -1.05
C LEU A 209 -16.74 -7.15 -0.24
N ARG A 210 -15.76 -6.75 0.57
CA ARG A 210 -15.84 -5.53 1.41
C ARG A 210 -15.93 -4.26 0.55
N ASP A 211 -15.14 -4.20 -0.52
CA ASP A 211 -15.09 -3.04 -1.41
C ASP A 211 -16.26 -2.99 -2.40
N GLY A 212 -16.86 -4.15 -2.74
CA GLY A 212 -18.02 -4.25 -3.60
C GLY A 212 -17.80 -3.55 -4.96
N PRO A 213 -18.63 -2.58 -5.37
CA PRO A 213 -18.44 -1.85 -6.63
C PRO A 213 -17.12 -1.08 -6.74
N ALA A 214 -16.46 -0.77 -5.62
CA ALA A 214 -15.18 -0.07 -5.57
C ALA A 214 -13.97 -1.02 -5.50
N ALA A 215 -14.20 -2.33 -5.65
CA ALA A 215 -13.15 -3.33 -5.57
C ALA A 215 -12.03 -3.10 -6.60
N LEU A 216 -10.81 -3.50 -6.24
CA LEU A 216 -9.62 -3.27 -7.05
C LEU A 216 -9.43 -4.42 -8.05
N ASP A 217 -9.32 -4.09 -9.34
CA ASP A 217 -9.01 -5.06 -10.40
C ASP A 217 -7.70 -5.83 -10.11
N ALA A 218 -6.70 -5.16 -9.52
CA ALA A 218 -5.42 -5.77 -9.17
C ALA A 218 -5.52 -6.92 -8.15
N LEU A 219 -6.59 -6.98 -7.33
CA LEU A 219 -6.86 -8.12 -6.46
C LEU A 219 -7.35 -9.33 -7.25
N ALA A 220 -8.15 -9.13 -8.29
CA ALA A 220 -8.54 -10.19 -9.22
C ALA A 220 -7.33 -10.65 -10.06
N ASP A 221 -6.44 -9.74 -10.45
CA ASP A 221 -5.19 -10.11 -11.14
C ASP A 221 -4.26 -10.92 -10.24
N LEU A 222 -4.15 -10.59 -8.95
CA LEU A 222 -3.39 -11.38 -8.00
C LEU A 222 -4.02 -12.74 -7.75
N HIS A 223 -5.35 -12.82 -7.65
CA HIS A 223 -6.06 -14.08 -7.57
C HIS A 223 -5.76 -15.00 -8.75
N ASP A 224 -5.87 -14.49 -9.98
CA ASP A 224 -5.57 -15.27 -11.19
C ASP A 224 -4.09 -15.68 -11.25
N LEU A 225 -3.17 -14.81 -10.79
CA LEU A 225 -1.74 -15.13 -10.73
C LEU A 225 -1.43 -16.26 -9.74
N LEU A 226 -2.16 -16.33 -8.62
CA LEU A 226 -2.02 -17.41 -7.65
C LEU A 226 -2.59 -18.75 -8.16
N ASP A 227 -3.43 -18.71 -9.19
CA ASP A 227 -4.15 -19.84 -9.80
C ASP A 227 -4.69 -20.83 -8.76
N PRO A 228 -5.70 -20.43 -7.96
CA PRO A 228 -6.23 -21.32 -6.93
C PRO A 228 -6.79 -22.61 -7.53
N ASP A 229 -6.47 -23.73 -6.88
CA ASP A 229 -6.89 -25.04 -7.33
C ASP A 229 -8.40 -25.28 -7.09
N LEU A 230 -8.90 -26.45 -7.50
CA LEU A 230 -10.32 -26.77 -7.33
C LEU A 230 -10.75 -26.87 -5.86
N GLY A 231 -9.87 -27.30 -4.95
CA GLY A 231 -10.11 -27.34 -3.51
C GLY A 231 -10.21 -25.94 -2.92
N GLU A 232 -9.21 -25.10 -3.22
CA GLU A 232 -9.13 -23.71 -2.77
C GLU A 232 -10.28 -22.86 -3.30
N THR A 233 -10.66 -23.09 -4.57
CA THR A 233 -11.83 -22.46 -5.21
C THR A 233 -13.14 -22.97 -4.59
N SER A 234 -13.25 -24.28 -4.33
CA SER A 234 -14.44 -24.89 -3.74
C SER A 234 -14.71 -24.38 -2.32
N ALA A 235 -13.66 -24.11 -1.55
CA ALA A 235 -13.79 -23.54 -0.21
C ALA A 235 -14.40 -22.13 -0.21
N ARG A 236 -14.29 -21.40 -1.33
CA ARG A 236 -14.70 -19.99 -1.49
C ARG A 236 -15.86 -19.83 -2.49
N ALA A 237 -16.51 -20.92 -2.88
CA ALA A 237 -17.54 -20.91 -3.91
C ALA A 237 -18.71 -19.96 -3.60
N ALA A 238 -19.20 -19.98 -2.36
CA ALA A 238 -20.29 -19.09 -1.93
C ALA A 238 -19.89 -17.60 -2.04
N ASP A 239 -18.65 -17.27 -1.70
CA ASP A 239 -18.16 -15.90 -1.81
C ASP A 239 -17.98 -15.47 -3.28
N TYR A 240 -17.62 -16.39 -4.18
CA TYR A 240 -17.56 -16.08 -5.61
C TYR A 240 -18.94 -15.76 -6.16
N VAL A 241 -19.98 -16.50 -5.74
CA VAL A 241 -21.37 -16.19 -6.10
C VAL A 241 -21.74 -14.78 -5.62
N ARG A 242 -21.36 -14.42 -4.39
CA ARG A 242 -21.63 -13.08 -3.81
C ARG A 242 -20.89 -11.94 -4.50
N LEU A 243 -19.79 -12.21 -5.21
CA LEU A 243 -19.08 -11.20 -6.01
C LEU A 243 -19.81 -10.86 -7.31
N LEU A 244 -20.65 -11.76 -7.84
CA LEU A 244 -21.27 -11.62 -9.16
C LEU A 244 -22.24 -10.43 -9.32
N PRO A 245 -23.07 -10.02 -8.35
CA PRO A 245 -24.11 -9.02 -8.62
C PRO A 245 -23.57 -7.61 -8.90
N ALA A 246 -22.56 -7.16 -8.15
CA ALA A 246 -22.23 -5.73 -8.07
C ALA A 246 -20.72 -5.41 -8.14
N SER A 247 -19.83 -6.40 -8.16
CA SER A 247 -18.38 -6.15 -8.29
C SER A 247 -18.03 -5.60 -9.68
N PRO A 248 -16.87 -4.94 -9.86
CA PRO A 248 -16.36 -4.56 -11.19
C PRO A 248 -16.33 -5.75 -12.16
N THR A 249 -16.43 -5.46 -13.46
CA THR A 249 -16.49 -6.50 -14.51
C THR A 249 -15.33 -7.49 -14.41
N ARG A 250 -14.10 -7.01 -14.15
CA ARG A 250 -12.92 -7.87 -14.02
C ARG A 250 -13.04 -8.89 -12.87
N VAL A 251 -13.58 -8.44 -11.74
CA VAL A 251 -13.81 -9.28 -10.55
C VAL A 251 -14.93 -10.28 -10.81
N ALA A 252 -16.04 -9.85 -11.44
CA ALA A 252 -17.14 -10.74 -11.80
C ALA A 252 -16.72 -11.85 -12.77
N VAL A 253 -15.89 -11.53 -13.77
CA VAL A 253 -15.33 -12.52 -14.72
C VAL A 253 -14.43 -13.52 -14.00
N MET A 254 -13.56 -13.08 -13.08
CA MET A 254 -12.70 -13.96 -12.28
C MET A 254 -13.53 -14.92 -11.41
N ALA A 255 -14.54 -14.41 -10.71
CA ALA A 255 -15.44 -15.23 -9.90
C ALA A 255 -16.22 -16.25 -10.75
N LEU A 256 -16.77 -15.82 -11.90
CA LEU A 256 -17.50 -16.68 -12.82
C LEU A 256 -16.61 -17.79 -13.40
N ALA A 257 -15.36 -17.47 -13.76
CA ALA A 257 -14.38 -18.45 -14.24
C ALA A 257 -14.07 -19.52 -13.18
N GLY A 258 -13.92 -19.13 -11.90
CA GLY A 258 -13.77 -20.06 -10.79
C GLY A 258 -14.97 -20.99 -10.62
N LEU A 259 -16.19 -20.44 -10.62
CA LEU A 259 -17.43 -21.23 -10.52
C LEU A 259 -17.58 -22.19 -11.71
N ARG A 260 -17.24 -21.76 -12.92
CA ARG A 260 -17.24 -22.62 -14.12
C ARG A 260 -16.23 -23.77 -14.01
N ARG A 261 -15.04 -23.55 -13.44
CA ARG A 261 -14.07 -24.62 -13.18
C ARG A 261 -14.64 -25.67 -12.21
N LEU A 262 -15.29 -25.23 -11.13
CA LEU A 262 -15.97 -26.13 -10.21
C LEU A 262 -17.14 -26.88 -10.86
N GLU A 263 -17.91 -26.20 -11.70
CA GLU A 263 -19.03 -26.77 -12.46
C GLU A 263 -18.57 -27.94 -13.33
N VAL A 264 -17.56 -27.71 -14.17
CA VAL A 264 -16.99 -28.70 -15.09
C VAL A 264 -16.39 -29.89 -14.33
N ALA A 265 -15.73 -29.63 -13.20
CA ALA A 265 -15.21 -30.67 -12.32
C ALA A 265 -16.29 -31.40 -11.51
N GLY A 266 -17.56 -30.97 -11.60
CA GLY A 266 -18.66 -31.54 -10.86
C GLY A 266 -18.66 -31.25 -9.36
N ARG A 267 -17.92 -30.23 -8.93
CA ARG A 267 -17.75 -29.80 -7.53
C ARG A 267 -18.62 -28.59 -7.14
N LEU A 268 -19.37 -28.02 -8.08
CA LEU A 268 -20.33 -26.95 -7.81
C LEU A 268 -21.71 -27.54 -7.50
N ALA A 269 -22.30 -27.16 -6.36
CA ALA A 269 -23.67 -27.51 -5.99
C ALA A 269 -24.69 -26.89 -6.95
N ASP A 270 -25.85 -27.52 -7.09
CA ASP A 270 -26.90 -27.06 -8.01
C ASP A 270 -27.52 -25.73 -7.53
N GLU A 271 -27.62 -25.55 -6.21
CA GLU A 271 -28.08 -24.32 -5.59
C GLU A 271 -27.14 -23.15 -5.89
N SER A 272 -25.82 -23.36 -5.72
CA SER A 272 -24.82 -22.34 -6.04
C SER A 272 -24.76 -22.03 -7.53
N PHE A 273 -24.99 -23.01 -8.40
CA PHE A 273 -25.12 -22.78 -9.85
C PHE A 273 -26.34 -21.90 -10.16
N ALA A 274 -27.51 -22.23 -9.61
CA ALA A 274 -28.74 -21.47 -9.83
C ALA A 274 -28.59 -20.02 -9.33
N GLU A 275 -28.03 -19.86 -8.13
CA GLU A 275 -27.77 -18.55 -7.53
C GLU A 275 -26.77 -17.73 -8.36
N ALA A 276 -25.69 -18.35 -8.86
CA ALA A 276 -24.73 -17.69 -9.72
C ALA A 276 -25.35 -17.16 -11.01
N VAL A 277 -26.16 -17.98 -11.69
CA VAL A 277 -26.85 -17.57 -12.93
C VAL A 277 -27.80 -16.41 -12.63
N ALA A 278 -28.62 -16.52 -11.58
CA ALA A 278 -29.56 -15.48 -11.19
C ALA A 278 -28.86 -14.16 -10.79
N ALA A 279 -27.72 -14.25 -10.09
CA ALA A 279 -26.94 -13.10 -9.64
C ALA A 279 -26.44 -12.22 -10.80
N THR A 280 -26.24 -12.79 -11.98
CA THR A 280 -25.76 -12.06 -13.17
C THR A 280 -26.88 -11.44 -14.00
N ALA A 281 -28.14 -11.84 -13.79
CA ALA A 281 -29.28 -11.44 -14.62
C ALA A 281 -29.57 -9.94 -14.58
N PHE A 282 -29.23 -9.26 -13.49
CA PHE A 282 -29.48 -7.83 -13.29
C PHE A 282 -28.27 -6.94 -13.62
N ARG A 283 -27.19 -7.52 -14.13
CA ARG A 283 -26.00 -6.76 -14.53
C ARG A 283 -26.24 -6.01 -15.84
N LEU A 284 -25.79 -4.76 -15.90
CA LEU A 284 -25.87 -3.95 -17.12
C LEU A 284 -24.77 -4.31 -18.13
N GLU A 285 -23.70 -4.98 -17.69
CA GLU A 285 -22.55 -5.27 -18.54
C GLU A 285 -22.76 -6.51 -19.41
N LYS A 286 -22.83 -6.29 -20.72
CA LYS A 286 -23.07 -7.34 -21.74
C LYS A 286 -22.06 -8.48 -21.71
N LYS A 287 -20.81 -8.24 -21.28
CA LYS A 287 -19.75 -9.26 -21.27
C LYS A 287 -20.04 -10.38 -20.26
N VAL A 288 -20.29 -10.03 -19.00
CA VAL A 288 -20.55 -11.01 -17.93
C VAL A 288 -21.82 -11.79 -18.22
N LEU A 289 -22.84 -11.09 -18.73
CA LEU A 289 -24.10 -11.71 -19.12
C LEU A 289 -23.91 -12.74 -20.25
N ALA A 290 -23.17 -12.39 -21.30
CA ALA A 290 -22.89 -13.30 -22.41
C ALA A 290 -22.11 -14.53 -21.94
N GLU A 291 -21.06 -14.35 -21.12
CA GLU A 291 -20.29 -15.45 -20.55
C GLU A 291 -21.16 -16.37 -19.68
N THR A 292 -22.09 -15.80 -18.91
CA THR A 292 -23.01 -16.57 -18.07
C THR A 292 -24.03 -17.34 -18.89
N MET A 293 -24.57 -16.76 -19.95
CA MET A 293 -25.49 -17.47 -20.87
C MET A 293 -24.80 -18.64 -21.56
N THR A 294 -23.58 -18.43 -22.06
CA THR A 294 -22.78 -19.52 -22.64
C THR A 294 -22.50 -20.62 -21.62
N TRP A 295 -22.11 -20.24 -20.40
CA TRP A 295 -21.88 -21.21 -19.33
C TRP A 295 -23.15 -21.99 -18.98
N ALA A 296 -24.31 -21.33 -18.89
CA ALA A 296 -25.58 -21.94 -18.56
C ALA A 296 -26.06 -22.93 -19.64
N ASP A 297 -25.94 -22.59 -20.93
CA ASP A 297 -26.25 -23.51 -22.04
C ASP A 297 -25.36 -24.76 -21.99
N GLU A 298 -24.05 -24.56 -21.83
CA GLU A 298 -23.10 -25.66 -21.75
C GLU A 298 -23.35 -26.56 -20.53
N ALA A 299 -23.64 -25.99 -19.36
CA ALA A 299 -23.94 -26.73 -18.15
C ALA A 299 -25.24 -27.54 -18.29
N ALA A 300 -26.28 -26.97 -18.92
CA ALA A 300 -27.53 -27.67 -19.20
C ALA A 300 -27.34 -28.83 -20.19
N ARG A 301 -26.47 -28.68 -21.20
CA ARG A 301 -26.12 -29.78 -22.11
C ARG A 301 -25.37 -30.91 -21.41
N ARG A 302 -24.44 -30.58 -20.51
CA ARG A 302 -23.69 -31.58 -19.72
C ARG A 302 -24.56 -32.29 -18.67
N ARG A 303 -25.46 -31.54 -18.02
CA ARG A 303 -26.35 -32.02 -16.97
C ARG A 303 -27.76 -31.48 -17.21
N PRO A 304 -28.63 -32.24 -17.90
CA PRO A 304 -29.98 -31.79 -18.25
C PRO A 304 -30.82 -31.32 -17.05
N GLY A 305 -30.57 -31.85 -15.84
CA GLY A 305 -31.21 -31.39 -14.60
C GLY A 305 -30.99 -29.90 -14.26
N ARG A 306 -29.92 -29.29 -14.78
CA ARG A 306 -29.62 -27.85 -14.59
C ARG A 306 -30.38 -26.92 -15.52
N ALA A 307 -31.02 -27.45 -16.57
CA ALA A 307 -31.75 -26.64 -17.53
C ALA A 307 -32.85 -25.78 -16.87
N GLY A 308 -33.59 -26.35 -15.91
CA GLY A 308 -34.62 -25.63 -15.17
C GLY A 308 -34.04 -24.46 -14.36
N ALA A 309 -32.99 -24.72 -13.59
CA ALA A 309 -32.30 -23.70 -12.80
C ALA A 309 -31.71 -22.57 -13.68
N ALA A 310 -31.09 -22.93 -14.81
CA ALA A 310 -30.57 -21.98 -15.79
C ALA A 310 -31.67 -21.08 -16.36
N LEU A 311 -32.78 -21.67 -16.81
CA LEU A 311 -33.92 -20.92 -17.36
C LEU A 311 -34.56 -20.00 -16.31
N CYS A 312 -34.75 -20.49 -15.08
CA CYS A 312 -35.28 -19.68 -13.97
C CYS A 312 -34.36 -18.50 -13.64
N GLY A 313 -33.04 -18.72 -13.58
CA GLY A 313 -32.08 -17.67 -13.28
C GLY A 313 -31.99 -16.60 -14.39
N LEU A 314 -32.15 -16.99 -15.65
CA LEU A 314 -32.09 -16.07 -16.79
C LEU A 314 -33.44 -15.41 -17.12
N ALA A 315 -34.56 -15.93 -16.62
CA ALA A 315 -35.90 -15.41 -16.90
C ALA A 315 -36.06 -13.89 -16.67
N PRO A 316 -35.49 -13.26 -15.62
CA PRO A 316 -35.59 -11.81 -15.42
C PRO A 316 -35.03 -10.98 -16.57
N ILE A 317 -34.02 -11.47 -17.30
CA ILE A 317 -33.42 -10.76 -18.45
C ILE A 317 -34.46 -10.55 -19.56
N PHE A 318 -35.34 -11.52 -19.76
CA PHE A 318 -36.37 -11.48 -20.81
C PHE A 318 -37.66 -10.79 -20.37
N ALA A 319 -37.77 -10.40 -19.09
CA ALA A 319 -38.93 -9.69 -18.54
C ALA A 319 -38.75 -8.16 -18.54
N HIS A 320 -37.56 -7.67 -18.91
CA HIS A 320 -37.27 -6.25 -19.07
C HIS A 320 -37.50 -5.80 -20.52
N ASP A 321 -38.72 -5.33 -20.80
CA ASP A 321 -39.03 -4.40 -21.90
C ASP A 321 -38.89 -2.94 -21.42
#